data_AF-E3N028-F1
#
_entry.id   AF-E3N028-F1
#
_cell.length_a   1.000
_cell.length_b   1.000
_cell.length_c   1.000
_cell.angle_alpha   90.00
_cell.angle_beta   90.00
_cell.angle_gamma   90.00
#
_symmetry.space_group_name_H-M   'P 1'
#
loop_
_entity.id
_entity.type
_entity.pdbx_description
1 polymer ?
#
loop_
_entity_poly.entity_id
_entity_poly.type
_entity_poly.pdbx_seq_one_letter_code
_entity_poly.pdbx_strand_id
1 'polypeptide(L)'
;MQSMSQAQLQQILWMSLLQHKDNRPPISDIVAPEDFHKDEKFILNKYPRVAQVLLENDFVFGILEAFLEIEKNLPEDERKEFWKGMDPLCNAFMKAPAYINGNKKHNGYKICCEMADYCSFYKQTWFFIVCGAVGFLLLVAIAGVIFFIIRRKNKKNGGGNTKKGGNKA
;
A
#
# COMPACT_ATOMS: atom_id res chain seq x y z
N MET A 1 -25.31 -48.36 -1.18
CA MET A 1 -25.16 -47.07 -1.89
C MET A 1 -26.56 -46.63 -2.29
N GLN A 2 -27.18 -45.74 -1.52
CA GLN A 2 -28.53 -45.25 -1.84
C GLN A 2 -28.45 -44.33 -3.05
N SER A 3 -29.22 -44.63 -4.09
CA SER A 3 -29.38 -43.77 -5.25
C SER A 3 -30.08 -42.48 -4.81
N MET A 4 -29.36 -41.36 -4.88
CA MET A 4 -29.95 -40.04 -4.70
C MET A 4 -31.00 -39.80 -5.79
N SER A 5 -32.21 -39.38 -5.40
CA SER A 5 -33.30 -39.08 -6.34
C SER A 5 -33.01 -37.81 -7.15
N GLN A 6 -33.59 -37.69 -8.35
CA GLN A 6 -33.48 -36.50 -9.20
C GLN A 6 -33.92 -35.21 -8.48
N ALA A 7 -34.90 -35.30 -7.58
CA ALA A 7 -35.35 -34.18 -6.77
C ALA A 7 -34.27 -33.71 -5.77
N GLN A 8 -33.53 -34.66 -5.16
CA GLN A 8 -32.41 -34.33 -4.27
C GLN A 8 -31.26 -33.67 -5.03
N LEU A 9 -30.97 -34.14 -6.25
CA LEU A 9 -29.98 -33.51 -7.13
C LEU A 9 -30.38 -32.08 -7.51
N GLN A 10 -31.63 -31.84 -7.91
CA GLN A 10 -32.11 -30.48 -8.22
C GLN A 10 -32.06 -29.57 -6.99
N GLN A 11 -32.39 -30.08 -5.81
CA GLN A 11 -32.39 -29.31 -4.57
C GLN A 11 -30.96 -28.94 -4.13
N ILE A 12 -30.01 -29.87 -4.27
CA ILE A 12 -28.58 -29.62 -4.05
C ILE A 12 -28.04 -28.63 -5.10
N LEU A 13 -28.37 -28.82 -6.37
CA LEU A 13 -27.94 -27.90 -7.45
C LEU A 13 -28.49 -26.49 -7.22
N TRP A 14 -29.74 -26.37 -6.76
CA TRP A 14 -30.38 -25.11 -6.42
C TRP A 14 -29.76 -24.46 -5.18
N MET A 15 -29.39 -25.24 -4.15
CA MET A 15 -28.65 -24.75 -2.99
C MET A 15 -27.24 -24.29 -3.36
N SER A 16 -26.54 -25.02 -4.24
CA SER A 16 -25.24 -24.62 -4.79
C SER A 16 -25.34 -23.35 -5.64
N LEU A 17 -26.38 -23.22 -6.47
CA LEU A 17 -26.67 -22.00 -7.24
C LEU A 17 -27.07 -20.81 -6.34
N LEU A 18 -27.74 -21.06 -5.21
CA LEU A 18 -28.06 -20.04 -4.21
C LEU A 18 -26.86 -19.60 -3.38
N GLN A 19 -25.89 -20.50 -3.10
CA GLN A 19 -24.60 -20.09 -2.50
C GLN A 19 -23.79 -19.20 -3.43
N HIS A 20 -23.99 -19.32 -4.75
CA HIS A 20 -23.30 -18.54 -5.77
C HIS A 20 -24.09 -17.32 -6.29
N LYS A 21 -25.30 -17.09 -5.76
CA LYS A 21 -26.12 -15.95 -6.16
C LYS A 21 -25.50 -14.69 -5.56
N ASP A 22 -24.65 -14.03 -6.35
CA ASP A 22 -24.01 -12.76 -6.04
C ASP A 22 -25.12 -11.74 -5.74
N ASN A 23 -25.43 -11.57 -4.46
CA ASN A 23 -26.46 -10.64 -3.95
C ASN A 23 -25.97 -9.18 -3.99
N ARG A 24 -24.85 -8.89 -4.67
CA ARG A 24 -24.33 -7.54 -4.75
C ARG A 24 -25.11 -6.67 -5.72
N PRO A 25 -25.23 -5.37 -5.40
CA PRO A 25 -25.76 -4.40 -6.34
C PRO A 25 -24.86 -4.35 -7.58
N PRO A 26 -25.43 -4.35 -8.79
CA PRO A 26 -24.66 -4.16 -10.01
C PRO A 26 -23.96 -2.80 -9.99
N ILE A 27 -22.81 -2.70 -10.66
CA ILE A 27 -22.00 -1.47 -10.69
C ILE A 27 -22.82 -0.29 -11.27
N SER A 28 -23.80 -0.58 -12.14
CA SER A 28 -24.79 0.37 -12.68
C SER A 28 -25.58 1.13 -11.61
N ASP A 29 -25.76 0.54 -10.43
CA ASP A 29 -26.56 1.11 -9.35
C ASP A 29 -25.69 1.94 -8.38
N ILE A 30 -24.37 1.86 -8.51
CA ILE A 30 -23.39 2.53 -7.66
C ILE A 30 -22.81 3.75 -8.35
N VAL A 31 -22.56 3.67 -9.66
CA VAL A 31 -21.92 4.70 -10.46
C VAL A 31 -22.97 5.44 -11.27
N ALA A 32 -22.97 6.77 -11.19
CA ALA A 32 -23.87 7.59 -12.01
C ALA A 32 -23.59 7.38 -13.51
N PRO A 33 -24.62 7.34 -14.37
CA PRO A 33 -24.47 7.05 -15.78
C PRO A 33 -23.54 8.02 -16.53
N GLU A 34 -23.52 9.29 -16.14
CA GLU A 34 -22.59 10.29 -16.68
C GLU A 34 -21.10 10.04 -16.34
N ASP A 35 -20.81 9.24 -15.31
CA ASP A 35 -19.45 8.99 -14.85
C ASP A 35 -18.82 7.72 -15.48
N PHE A 36 -19.59 6.87 -16.19
CA PHE A 36 -19.04 5.64 -16.82
C PHE A 36 -18.01 5.91 -17.91
N HIS A 37 -18.08 7.07 -18.57
CA HIS A 37 -17.13 7.44 -19.62
C HIS A 37 -15.84 8.07 -19.07
N LYS A 38 -15.72 8.23 -17.75
CA LYS A 38 -14.54 8.82 -17.12
C LYS A 38 -13.51 7.75 -16.79
N ASP A 39 -12.29 8.21 -16.53
CA ASP A 39 -11.17 7.33 -16.20
C ASP A 39 -11.47 6.42 -15.00
N GLU A 40 -10.96 5.19 -15.03
CA GLU A 40 -11.11 4.20 -13.96
C GLU A 40 -10.66 4.75 -12.60
N LYS A 41 -9.57 5.50 -12.58
CA LYS A 41 -9.07 6.21 -11.38
C LYS A 41 -10.09 7.19 -10.82
N PHE A 42 -10.83 7.90 -11.68
CA PHE A 42 -11.86 8.82 -11.24
C PHE A 42 -13.02 8.08 -10.60
N ILE A 43 -13.49 7.00 -11.23
CA ILE A 43 -14.60 6.17 -10.73
C ILE A 43 -14.24 5.56 -9.38
N LEU A 44 -13.06 4.94 -9.26
CA LEU A 44 -12.60 4.32 -8.03
C LEU A 44 -12.44 5.32 -6.89
N ASN A 45 -11.94 6.53 -7.18
CA ASN A 45 -11.77 7.56 -6.15
C ASN A 45 -13.11 8.20 -5.72
N LYS A 46 -14.05 8.39 -6.66
CA LYS A 46 -15.37 8.97 -6.37
C LYS A 46 -16.33 7.95 -5.73
N TYR A 47 -16.25 6.69 -6.14
CA TYR A 47 -17.12 5.60 -5.69
C TYR A 47 -16.30 4.45 -5.10
N PRO A 48 -15.75 4.59 -3.88
CA PRO A 48 -14.94 3.54 -3.24
C PRO A 48 -15.70 2.22 -3.04
N ARG A 49 -17.05 2.27 -3.02
CA ARG A 49 -17.90 1.09 -2.96
C ARG A 49 -17.76 0.18 -4.20
N VAL A 50 -17.36 0.72 -5.35
CA VAL A 50 -17.07 -0.07 -6.57
C VAL A 50 -15.88 -0.99 -6.35
N ALA A 51 -14.81 -0.50 -5.71
CA ALA A 51 -13.64 -1.31 -5.38
C ALA A 51 -13.99 -2.47 -4.45
N GLN A 52 -14.90 -2.23 -3.49
CA GLN A 52 -15.43 -3.29 -2.63
C GLN A 52 -16.15 -4.37 -3.44
N VAL A 53 -17.07 -3.99 -4.33
CA VAL A 53 -17.82 -4.95 -5.16
C VAL A 53 -16.90 -5.76 -6.07
N LEU A 54 -15.90 -5.12 -6.68
CA LEU A 54 -14.93 -5.79 -7.54
C LEU A 54 -14.05 -6.78 -6.78
N LEU A 55 -13.47 -6.38 -5.64
CA LEU A 55 -12.55 -7.23 -4.88
C LEU A 55 -13.24 -8.36 -4.12
N GLU A 56 -14.53 -8.21 -3.88
CA GLU A 56 -15.34 -9.20 -3.17
C GLU A 56 -16.01 -10.18 -4.17
N ASN A 57 -15.75 -10.04 -5.46
CA ASN A 57 -16.11 -11.03 -6.48
C ASN A 57 -15.07 -12.14 -6.50
N ASP A 58 -15.49 -13.38 -6.22
CA ASP A 58 -14.59 -14.53 -6.11
C ASP A 58 -13.78 -14.80 -7.39
N PHE A 59 -14.35 -14.52 -8.57
CA PHE A 59 -13.66 -14.67 -9.85
C PHE A 59 -12.56 -13.61 -10.02
N VAL A 60 -12.90 -12.34 -9.77
CA VAL A 60 -11.93 -11.23 -9.85
C VAL A 60 -10.85 -11.40 -8.78
N PHE A 61 -11.25 -11.79 -7.58
CA PHE A 61 -10.35 -12.10 -6.47
C PHE A 61 -9.35 -13.20 -6.84
N GLY A 62 -9.83 -14.33 -7.38
CA GLY A 62 -8.96 -15.44 -7.77
C GLY A 62 -7.96 -15.06 -8.87
N ILE A 63 -8.38 -14.23 -9.83
CA ILE A 63 -7.48 -13.70 -10.86
C ILE A 63 -6.42 -12.79 -10.24
N LEU A 64 -6.81 -11.82 -9.42
CA LEU A 64 -5.88 -10.89 -8.77
C LEU A 64 -4.91 -11.62 -7.84
N GLU A 65 -5.38 -12.61 -7.08
CA GLU A 65 -4.55 -13.42 -6.19
C GLU A 65 -3.47 -14.17 -6.99
N ALA A 66 -3.83 -14.81 -8.10
CA ALA A 66 -2.88 -15.48 -8.98
C ALA A 66 -1.86 -14.50 -9.58
N PHE A 67 -2.30 -13.33 -10.04
CA PHE A 67 -1.38 -12.30 -10.56
C PHE A 67 -0.42 -11.78 -9.49
N LEU A 68 -0.89 -11.55 -8.26
CA LEU A 68 -0.06 -11.12 -7.12
C LEU A 68 0.97 -12.18 -6.71
N GLU A 69 0.63 -13.46 -6.80
CA GLU A 69 1.58 -14.55 -6.54
C GLU A 69 2.68 -14.59 -7.60
N ILE A 70 2.33 -14.40 -8.87
CA ILE A 70 3.28 -14.34 -9.98
C ILE A 70 4.18 -13.09 -9.85
N GLU A 71 3.61 -11.94 -9.48
CA GLU A 71 4.31 -10.68 -9.32
C GLU A 71 5.53 -10.77 -8.39
N LYS A 72 5.45 -11.54 -7.31
CA LYS A 72 6.57 -11.71 -6.37
C LYS A 72 7.85 -12.20 -7.06
N ASN A 73 7.70 -12.89 -8.20
CA ASN A 73 8.78 -13.45 -9.01
C ASN A 73 9.14 -12.61 -10.25
N LEU A 74 8.42 -11.51 -10.53
CA LEU A 74 8.65 -10.63 -11.68
C LEU A 74 9.77 -9.60 -11.44
N PRO A 75 10.46 -9.16 -12.52
CA PRO A 75 11.42 -8.07 -12.47
C PRO A 75 10.74 -6.73 -12.09
N GLU A 76 11.54 -5.78 -11.58
CA GLU A 76 11.02 -4.53 -10.98
C GLU A 76 10.22 -3.63 -11.94
N ASP A 77 10.51 -3.69 -13.23
CA ASP A 77 9.87 -2.88 -14.26
C ASP A 77 8.42 -3.31 -14.51
N GLU A 78 8.15 -4.60 -14.68
CA GLU A 78 6.78 -5.11 -14.85
C GLU A 78 5.96 -4.97 -13.56
N ARG A 79 6.61 -5.15 -12.41
CA ARG A 79 6.00 -4.92 -11.09
C ARG A 79 5.40 -3.52 -10.97
N LYS A 80 6.11 -2.49 -11.44
CA LYS A 80 5.63 -1.10 -11.40
C LYS A 80 4.38 -0.88 -12.24
N GLU A 81 4.28 -1.57 -13.37
CA GLU A 81 3.11 -1.47 -14.25
C GLU A 81 1.88 -2.12 -13.62
N PHE A 82 2.05 -3.29 -13.00
CA PHE A 82 1.00 -3.96 -12.23
C PHE A 82 0.48 -3.09 -11.07
N TRP A 83 1.38 -2.54 -10.24
CA TRP A 83 1.00 -1.63 -9.14
C TRP A 83 0.29 -0.36 -9.63
N LYS A 84 0.57 0.13 -10.84
CA LYS A 84 -0.10 1.33 -11.37
C LYS A 84 -1.63 1.15 -11.48
N GLY A 85 -2.08 -0.07 -11.76
CA GLY A 85 -3.49 -0.45 -11.79
C GLY A 85 -4.05 -0.88 -10.43
N MET A 86 -3.24 -1.58 -9.63
CA MET A 86 -3.64 -2.07 -8.31
C MET A 86 -3.71 -0.98 -7.24
N ASP A 87 -2.80 0.00 -7.27
CA ASP A 87 -2.74 1.11 -6.33
C ASP A 87 -4.07 1.88 -6.19
N PRO A 88 -4.71 2.36 -7.28
CA PRO A 88 -5.98 3.07 -7.17
C PRO A 88 -7.11 2.18 -6.67
N LEU A 89 -7.10 0.89 -7.02
CA LEU A 89 -8.09 -0.10 -6.57
C LEU A 89 -7.98 -0.32 -5.05
N CYS A 90 -6.77 -0.59 -4.55
CA CYS A 90 -6.53 -0.76 -3.13
C CYS A 90 -6.74 0.53 -2.34
N ASN A 91 -6.34 1.69 -2.86
CA ASN A 91 -6.60 2.99 -2.22
C ASN A 91 -8.11 3.27 -2.09
N ALA A 92 -8.89 2.98 -3.14
CA ALA A 92 -10.34 3.10 -3.11
C ALA A 92 -10.97 2.11 -2.11
N PHE A 93 -10.51 0.86 -2.06
CA PHE A 93 -10.99 -0.13 -1.10
C PHE A 93 -10.75 0.29 0.35
N MET A 94 -9.59 0.87 0.66
CA MET A 94 -9.29 1.38 2.01
C MET A 94 -10.21 2.54 2.44
N LYS A 95 -10.88 3.19 1.50
CA LYS A 95 -11.92 4.22 1.76
C LYS A 95 -13.33 3.64 1.76
N ALA A 96 -13.51 2.38 1.39
CA ALA A 96 -14.80 1.73 1.29
C ALA A 96 -15.34 1.36 2.68
N PRO A 97 -16.67 1.30 2.86
CA PRO A 97 -17.27 1.00 4.16
C PRO A 97 -16.91 -0.40 4.66
N ALA A 98 -16.70 -1.40 3.79
CA ALA A 98 -16.23 -2.72 4.19
C ALA A 98 -14.90 -2.68 4.96
N TYR A 99 -13.97 -1.82 4.54
CA TYR A 99 -12.69 -1.65 5.23
C TYR A 99 -12.86 -0.87 6.53
N ILE A 100 -13.59 0.25 6.49
CA ILE A 100 -13.81 1.13 7.65
C ILE A 100 -14.54 0.40 8.79
N ASN A 101 -15.47 -0.50 8.44
CA ASN A 101 -16.20 -1.32 9.40
C ASN A 101 -15.32 -2.39 10.08
N GLY A 102 -14.03 -2.48 9.74
CA GLY A 102 -13.05 -3.34 10.41
C GLY A 102 -13.23 -4.83 10.13
N ASN A 103 -14.06 -5.20 9.15
CA ASN A 103 -14.29 -6.60 8.83
C ASN A 103 -13.15 -7.16 7.96
N LYS A 104 -12.24 -7.89 8.61
CA LYS A 104 -11.08 -8.50 7.96
C LYS A 104 -11.42 -9.70 7.06
N LYS A 105 -12.68 -10.15 7.05
CA LYS A 105 -13.12 -11.32 6.26
C LYS A 105 -13.38 -11.00 4.79
N HIS A 106 -13.34 -9.73 4.39
CA HIS A 106 -13.56 -9.36 3.00
C HIS A 106 -12.34 -9.75 2.14
N ASN A 107 -12.60 -10.37 0.99
CA ASN A 107 -11.59 -10.75 0.00
C ASN A 107 -10.63 -9.60 -0.37
N GLY A 108 -11.15 -8.36 -0.47
CA GLY A 108 -10.32 -7.17 -0.69
C GLY A 108 -9.32 -6.85 0.43
N TYR A 109 -9.61 -7.25 1.67
CA TYR A 109 -8.66 -7.13 2.78
C TYR A 109 -7.49 -8.08 2.59
N LYS A 110 -7.72 -9.32 2.14
CA LYS A 110 -6.63 -10.29 1.88
C LYS A 110 -5.68 -9.79 0.78
N ILE A 111 -6.23 -9.35 -0.36
CA ILE A 111 -5.40 -8.82 -1.47
C ILE A 111 -4.69 -7.53 -1.04
N CYS A 112 -5.42 -6.50 -0.61
CA CYS A 112 -4.80 -5.20 -0.39
C CYS A 112 -4.01 -5.12 0.92
N CYS A 113 -4.44 -5.78 2.00
CA CYS A 113 -3.73 -5.71 3.28
C CYS A 113 -2.69 -6.80 3.48
N GLU A 114 -2.92 -8.05 3.06
CA GLU A 114 -1.96 -9.15 3.28
C GLU A 114 -0.99 -9.34 2.12
N MET A 115 -1.45 -9.22 0.87
CA MET A 115 -0.58 -9.43 -0.30
C MET A 115 0.11 -8.15 -0.75
N ALA A 116 -0.58 -7.00 -0.68
CA ALA A 116 -0.08 -5.70 -1.13
C ALA A 116 0.55 -4.83 -0.03
N ASP A 117 0.57 -5.31 1.23
CA ASP A 117 1.09 -4.60 2.39
C ASP A 117 0.51 -3.18 2.60
N TYR A 118 -0.66 -2.84 2.03
CA TYR A 118 -1.26 -1.50 2.20
C TYR A 118 -1.72 -1.24 3.65
N CYS A 119 -2.03 -2.30 4.41
CA CYS A 119 -2.30 -2.18 5.85
C CYS A 119 -1.04 -2.05 6.71
N SER A 120 0.14 -2.31 6.16
CA SER A 120 1.36 -2.30 6.95
C SER A 120 1.68 -0.87 7.38
N PHE A 121 1.98 -0.68 8.67
CA PHE A 121 2.35 0.61 9.27
C PHE A 121 3.47 1.33 8.50
N TYR A 122 4.29 0.59 7.75
CA TYR A 122 5.40 1.10 6.95
C TYR A 122 4.98 1.97 5.75
N LYS A 123 3.80 1.73 5.16
CA LYS A 123 3.32 2.51 3.98
C LYS A 123 2.62 3.80 4.37
N GLN A 124 2.31 3.97 5.65
CA GLN A 124 1.57 5.11 6.14
C GLN A 124 2.48 6.36 6.13
N THR A 125 2.08 7.44 5.44
CA THR A 125 2.95 8.61 5.17
C THR A 125 3.59 9.22 6.41
N TRP A 126 2.93 9.15 7.56
CA TRP A 126 3.48 9.58 8.85
C TRP A 126 4.74 8.82 9.29
N PHE A 127 4.87 7.53 8.93
CA PHE A 127 6.02 6.70 9.29
C PHE A 127 7.28 7.19 8.58
N PHE A 128 7.19 7.54 7.30
CA PHE A 128 8.30 8.14 6.55
C PHE A 128 8.72 9.50 7.11
N ILE A 129 7.77 10.31 7.58
CA ILE A 129 8.07 11.61 8.19
C ILE A 129 8.84 11.42 9.51
N VAL A 130 8.41 10.49 10.37
CA VAL A 130 9.09 10.21 11.65
C VAL A 130 10.47 9.60 11.42
N CYS A 131 10.57 8.59 10.54
CA CYS A 131 11.84 7.93 10.22
C CYS A 131 12.83 8.92 9.56
N GLY A 132 12.34 9.76 8.64
CA GLY A 132 13.15 10.81 8.01
C GLY A 132 13.65 11.85 9.00
N ALA A 133 12.80 12.30 9.92
CA ALA A 133 13.19 13.26 10.96
C ALA A 133 14.27 12.71 11.90
N VAL A 134 14.11 11.46 12.37
CA VAL A 134 15.10 10.80 13.24
C VAL A 134 16.42 10.57 12.52
N GLY A 135 16.36 10.13 11.26
CA GLY A 135 17.56 9.95 10.42
C GLY A 135 18.30 11.26 10.17
N PHE A 136 17.59 12.34 9.88
CA PHE A 136 18.19 13.66 9.66
C PHE A 136 18.84 14.22 10.93
N LEU A 137 18.21 14.03 12.10
CA LEU A 137 18.74 14.49 13.38
C LEU A 137 20.07 13.81 13.72
N LEU A 138 20.21 12.52 13.39
CA LEU A 138 21.46 11.76 13.50
C LEU A 138 22.56 12.33 12.60
N LEU A 139 22.26 12.67 11.35
CA LEU A 139 23.23 13.29 10.43
C LEU A 139 23.69 14.66 10.92
N VAL A 140 22.77 15.49 11.41
CA VAL A 140 23.09 16.81 11.99
C VAL A 140 23.95 16.66 13.25
N ALA A 141 23.67 15.66 14.10
CA ALA A 141 24.49 15.39 15.27
C ALA A 141 25.93 15.00 14.89
N ILE A 142 26.10 14.11 13.90
CA ILE A 142 27.43 13.71 13.42
C ILE A 142 28.18 14.90 12.80
N ALA A 143 27.52 15.68 11.95
CA ALA A 143 28.09 16.88 11.35
C ALA A 143 28.48 17.93 12.42
N GLY A 144 27.62 18.12 13.42
CA GLY A 144 27.87 18.99 14.56
C GLY A 144 29.07 18.54 15.40
N VAL A 145 29.20 17.24 15.67
CA VAL A 145 30.35 16.67 16.39
C VAL A 145 31.65 16.86 15.58
N ILE A 146 31.64 16.58 14.28
CA ILE A 146 32.81 16.77 13.40
C ILE A 146 33.19 18.25 13.36
N PHE A 147 32.22 19.15 13.13
CA PHE A 147 32.45 20.60 13.11
C PHE A 147 32.99 21.12 14.44
N PHE A 148 32.47 20.61 15.56
CA PHE A 148 32.93 20.96 16.90
C PHE A 148 34.37 20.47 17.15
N ILE A 149 34.72 19.25 16.73
CA ILE A 149 36.10 18.73 16.83
C ILE A 149 37.06 19.56 15.97
N ILE A 150 36.70 19.90 14.73
CA ILE A 150 37.53 20.74 13.84
C ILE A 150 37.72 22.14 14.46
N ARG A 151 36.63 22.77 14.93
CA ARG A 151 36.69 24.09 15.58
C ARG A 151 37.53 24.06 16.85
N ARG A 152 37.46 22.99 17.64
CA ARG A 152 38.26 22.80 18.86
C ARG A 152 39.74 22.56 18.55
N LYS A 153 40.07 21.87 17.45
CA LYS A 153 41.44 21.72 16.96
C LYS A 153 42.02 23.04 16.44
N ASN A 154 41.25 23.84 15.70
CA ASN A 154 41.71 25.16 15.24
C ASN A 154 41.96 26.15 16.40
N LYS A 155 41.25 26.01 17.52
CA LYS A 155 41.52 26.84 18.72
C LYS A 155 42.83 26.48 19.44
N LYS A 156 43.41 25.29 19.20
CA LYS A 156 44.73 24.90 19.74
C LYS A 156 45.91 25.32 18.85
N ASN A 157 45.69 25.56 17.55
CA ASN A 157 46.73 26.06 16.63
C ASN A 157 46.68 27.59 16.39
N GLY A 158 45.70 28.29 16.98
CA GLY A 158 45.48 29.74 16.77
C GLY A 158 46.00 30.64 17.90
N GLY A 159 46.92 30.17 18.75
CA GLY A 159 47.48 30.95 19.85
C GLY A 159 49.00 30.84 19.91
N GLY A 160 49.70 31.77 19.25
CA GLY A 160 51.11 32.04 19.52
C GLY A 160 52.04 31.99 18.31
N ASN A 161 51.80 32.82 17.30
CA ASN A 161 52.91 33.30 16.47
C ASN A 161 53.13 34.78 16.81
N THR A 162 53.97 35.06 17.81
CA THR A 162 54.60 36.37 17.93
C THR A 162 55.95 36.29 18.67
N LYS A 163 56.97 36.82 17.97
CA LYS A 163 58.30 37.27 18.41
C LYS A 163 59.40 36.22 18.61
N LYS A 164 60.37 36.23 17.69
CA LYS A 164 61.54 37.12 17.84
C LYS A 164 62.30 37.27 16.53
N GLY A 165 62.33 38.50 16.02
CA GLY A 165 63.41 38.95 15.15
C GLY A 165 64.68 39.19 15.97
N GLY A 166 65.82 39.01 15.30
CA GLY A 166 66.98 39.90 15.44
C GLY A 166 68.00 39.65 16.56
N ASN A 167 69.08 38.96 16.18
CA ASN A 167 70.50 39.38 16.24
C ASN A 167 71.40 39.06 17.45
N LYS A 168 72.66 38.72 17.07
CA LYS A 168 73.99 38.75 17.73
C LYS A 168 74.42 37.63 18.69
N ALA A 169 75.41 36.82 18.28
CA ALA A 169 76.83 36.96 18.66
C ALA A 169 77.70 36.10 17.73
#